data_AF-A0A377WF49-F1
#
_entry.id   AF-A0A377WF49-F1
#
_cell.length_a   1.000
_cell.length_b   1.000
_cell.length_c   1.000
_cell.angle_alpha   90.00
_cell.angle_beta   90.00
_cell.angle_gamma   90.00
#
_symmetry.space_group_name_H-M   'P 1'
#
loop_
_entity.id
_entity.type
_entity.pdbx_description
1 polymer ?
#
loop_
_entity_poly.entity_id
_entity_poly.type
_entity_poly.pdbx_seq_one_letter_code
_entity_poly.pdbx_strand_id
1 'polypeptide(L)'
;MKRLRKMLPALLILTPLLFSPAAAEEFSASFKGTDIQEFINTVSKNLNKTVIIDPSVRGTITVRSYDMLNEEQYYQFFLSVLDVYGFAVINMNNGVPKSGPRQRRQDLGRAGRQRGRAGRRR
;
A
#
# COMPACT_ATOMS: atom_id res chain seq x y z
N MET A 1 57.97 -3.71 53.35
CA MET A 1 57.86 -3.03 52.04
C MET A 1 56.71 -3.66 51.26
N LYS A 2 55.92 -2.83 50.57
CA LYS A 2 54.47 -2.98 50.33
C LYS A 2 54.16 -4.09 49.32
N ARG A 3 53.28 -5.03 49.69
CA ARG A 3 52.73 -6.06 48.81
C ARG A 3 51.89 -5.40 47.71
N LEU A 4 52.25 -5.76 46.48
CA LEU A 4 51.79 -5.21 45.21
C LEU A 4 50.27 -5.29 45.09
N ARG A 5 49.65 -4.11 45.06
CA ARG A 5 48.20 -3.90 44.98
C ARG A 5 47.78 -3.89 43.52
N LYS A 6 46.73 -4.68 43.23
CA LYS A 6 45.65 -4.47 42.25
C LYS A 6 46.07 -4.28 40.79
N MET A 7 45.56 -5.12 39.89
CA MET A 7 44.99 -4.71 38.60
C MET A 7 44.23 -5.93 38.03
N LEU A 8 42.93 -6.03 38.37
CA LEU A 8 42.00 -6.97 37.74
C LEU A 8 41.62 -6.36 36.37
N PRO A 9 41.86 -7.03 35.22
CA PRO A 9 41.52 -6.43 33.94
C PRO A 9 40.00 -6.42 33.80
N ALA A 10 39.45 -5.26 33.47
CA ALA A 10 38.05 -5.08 33.13
C ALA A 10 37.70 -5.98 31.93
N LEU A 11 36.95 -7.04 32.19
CA LEU A 11 36.41 -7.93 31.18
C LEU A 11 35.29 -7.20 30.44
N LEU A 12 35.65 -6.61 29.30
CA LEU A 12 34.76 -5.98 28.34
C LEU A 12 33.88 -7.07 27.72
N ILE A 13 32.70 -7.31 28.31
CA ILE A 13 31.70 -8.19 27.72
C ILE A 13 31.11 -7.46 26.51
N LEU A 14 31.73 -7.66 25.35
CA LEU A 14 31.15 -7.35 24.06
C LEU A 14 30.09 -8.43 23.78
N THR A 15 28.87 -8.19 24.22
CA THR A 15 27.72 -9.02 23.84
C THR A 15 27.46 -8.83 22.34
N PRO A 16 27.63 -9.86 21.50
CA PRO A 16 27.16 -9.77 20.12
C PRO A 16 25.63 -9.70 20.17
N LEU A 17 25.09 -8.61 19.63
CA LEU A 17 23.66 -8.48 19.38
C LEU A 17 23.28 -9.60 18.41
N LEU A 18 22.54 -10.60 18.89
CA LEU A 18 22.05 -11.71 18.07
C LEU A 18 21.09 -11.14 17.01
N PHE A 19 21.62 -10.89 15.82
CA PHE A 19 20.83 -10.53 14.65
C PHE A 19 20.27 -11.83 14.09
N SER A 20 19.10 -12.24 14.56
CA SER A 20 18.37 -13.35 13.94
C SER A 20 17.90 -12.89 12.56
N PRO A 21 18.26 -13.57 11.46
CA PRO A 21 17.63 -13.29 10.18
C PRO A 21 16.15 -13.62 10.33
N ALA A 22 15.29 -12.64 10.10
CA ALA A 22 13.86 -12.88 9.96
C ALA A 22 13.70 -13.85 8.78
N ALA A 23 13.24 -15.07 9.03
CA ALA A 23 12.88 -15.99 7.97
C ALA A 23 11.76 -15.34 7.17
N ALA A 24 12.02 -15.01 5.91
CA ALA A 24 11.00 -14.53 5.00
C ALA A 24 10.03 -15.69 4.72
N GLU A 25 8.72 -15.44 4.85
CA GLU A 25 7.73 -16.42 4.44
C GLU A 25 7.79 -16.60 2.93
N GLU A 26 7.93 -17.85 2.51
CA GLU A 26 7.99 -18.26 1.12
C GLU A 26 6.68 -18.96 0.72
N PHE A 27 6.09 -18.50 -0.36
CA PHE A 27 4.79 -18.91 -0.86
C PHE A 27 4.93 -19.66 -2.18
N SER A 28 4.03 -20.61 -2.42
CA SER A 28 3.83 -21.22 -3.74
C SER A 28 2.33 -21.26 -4.06
N ALA A 29 1.99 -21.22 -5.34
CA ALA A 29 0.61 -21.29 -5.80
C ALA A 29 0.48 -22.35 -6.90
N SER A 30 -0.55 -23.20 -6.80
CA SER A 30 -0.96 -24.10 -7.88
C SER A 30 -2.47 -24.28 -7.83
N PHE A 31 -3.15 -23.64 -8.78
CA PHE A 31 -4.59 -23.69 -8.95
C PHE A 31 -4.88 -24.30 -10.33
N LYS A 32 -5.81 -25.25 -10.40
CA LYS A 32 -6.16 -25.93 -11.65
C LYS A 32 -7.66 -26.14 -11.69
N GLY A 33 -8.32 -25.50 -12.66
CA GLY A 33 -9.76 -25.58 -12.78
C GLY A 33 -10.49 -24.98 -11.57
N THR A 34 -9.88 -24.01 -10.88
CA THR A 34 -10.41 -23.44 -9.64
C THR A 34 -11.30 -22.23 -9.93
N ASP A 35 -12.37 -22.04 -9.16
CA ASP A 35 -13.18 -20.82 -9.27
C ASP A 35 -12.34 -19.58 -8.91
N ILE A 36 -12.49 -18.51 -9.67
CA ILE A 36 -11.71 -17.29 -9.45
C ILE A 36 -11.97 -16.66 -8.08
N GLN A 37 -13.19 -16.78 -7.53
CA GLN A 37 -13.48 -16.26 -6.19
C GLN A 37 -12.74 -17.06 -5.12
N GLU A 38 -12.63 -18.39 -5.29
CA GLU A 38 -11.87 -19.24 -4.38
C GLU A 38 -10.37 -18.93 -4.43
N PHE A 39 -9.83 -18.67 -5.62
CA PHE A 39 -8.46 -18.17 -5.77
C PHE A 39 -8.25 -16.85 -5.02
N ILE A 40 -9.11 -15.85 -5.27
CA ILE A 40 -9.02 -14.54 -4.61
C ILE A 40 -9.07 -14.70 -3.09
N ASN A 41 -10.01 -15.50 -2.58
CA ASN A 41 -10.16 -15.75 -1.14
C ASN A 41 -8.91 -16.40 -0.52
N THR A 42 -8.37 -17.42 -1.19
CA THR A 42 -7.19 -18.16 -0.71
C THR A 42 -5.97 -17.25 -0.65
N VAL A 43 -5.70 -16.54 -1.74
CA VAL A 43 -4.51 -15.68 -1.83
C VAL A 43 -4.63 -14.48 -0.91
N SER A 44 -5.82 -13.86 -0.81
CA SER A 44 -6.05 -12.73 0.09
C SER A 44 -5.89 -13.13 1.56
N LYS A 45 -6.31 -14.35 1.92
CA LYS A 45 -6.09 -14.90 3.25
C LYS A 45 -4.61 -15.13 3.54
N ASN A 46 -3.86 -15.71 2.60
CA ASN A 46 -2.41 -15.92 2.76
C ASN A 46 -1.66 -14.60 2.90
N LEU A 47 -2.08 -13.57 2.18
CA LEU A 47 -1.53 -12.21 2.24
C LEU A 47 -2.07 -11.38 3.43
N ASN A 48 -2.97 -11.93 4.24
CA ASN A 48 -3.67 -11.20 5.31
C ASN A 48 -4.32 -9.88 4.84
N LYS A 49 -4.84 -9.85 3.61
CA LYS A 49 -5.53 -8.69 3.03
C LYS A 49 -7.03 -8.90 3.00
N THR A 50 -7.77 -7.89 3.45
CA THR A 50 -9.23 -7.85 3.26
C THR A 50 -9.54 -7.37 1.85
N VAL A 51 -10.36 -8.13 1.13
CA VAL A 51 -10.78 -7.81 -0.24
C VAL A 51 -12.30 -7.81 -0.33
N ILE A 52 -12.84 -6.93 -1.17
CA ILE A 52 -14.26 -6.91 -1.54
C ILE A 52 -14.33 -7.43 -2.98
N ILE A 53 -15.09 -8.49 -3.20
CA ILE A 53 -15.23 -9.14 -4.51
C ILE A 53 -16.56 -8.71 -5.12
N ASP A 54 -16.54 -8.20 -6.35
CA ASP A 54 -17.76 -7.88 -7.09
C ASP A 54 -18.52 -9.17 -7.48
N PRO A 55 -19.85 -9.24 -7.34
CA PRO A 55 -20.63 -10.45 -7.65
C PRO A 55 -20.59 -10.89 -9.12
N SER A 56 -20.11 -10.01 -10.02
CA SER A 56 -19.92 -10.29 -11.44
C SER A 56 -18.62 -11.05 -11.71
N VAL A 57 -17.69 -11.11 -10.73
CA VAL A 57 -16.44 -11.86 -10.84
C VAL A 57 -16.77 -13.35 -10.84
N ARG A 58 -16.62 -13.96 -12.01
CA ARG A 58 -16.93 -15.38 -12.26
C ARG A 58 -15.94 -15.94 -13.28
N GLY A 59 -15.74 -17.24 -13.23
CA GLY A 59 -14.89 -17.96 -14.17
C GLY A 59 -13.98 -18.95 -13.49
N THR A 60 -13.24 -19.68 -14.31
CA THR A 60 -12.34 -20.74 -13.86
C THR A 60 -10.92 -20.38 -14.25
N ILE A 61 -9.99 -20.54 -13.31
CA ILE A 61 -8.58 -20.24 -13.50
C ILE A 61 -7.71 -21.49 -13.44
N THR A 62 -6.56 -21.42 -14.11
CA THR A 62 -5.46 -22.37 -13.95
C THR A 62 -4.14 -21.62 -13.97
N VAL A 63 -3.44 -21.60 -12.83
CA VAL A 63 -2.19 -20.86 -12.65
C VAL A 63 -1.26 -21.61 -11.70
N ARG A 64 0.05 -21.53 -11.93
CA ARG A 64 1.07 -22.12 -11.06
C ARG A 64 2.31 -21.24 -10.97
N SER A 65 2.93 -21.17 -9.80
CA SER A 65 4.30 -20.69 -9.65
C SER A 65 5.27 -21.87 -9.82
N TYR A 66 6.42 -21.62 -10.44
CA TYR A 66 7.51 -22.61 -10.55
C TYR A 66 8.49 -22.46 -9.39
N ASP A 67 8.75 -21.22 -8.98
CA ASP A 67 9.63 -20.87 -7.87
C ASP A 67 8.81 -20.55 -6.60
N MET A 68 9.51 -20.56 -5.46
CA MET A 68 9.00 -20.02 -4.22
C MET A 68 9.07 -18.49 -4.26
N LEU A 69 7.99 -17.84 -3.84
CA LEU A 69 7.79 -16.40 -3.93
C LEU A 69 7.77 -15.80 -2.53
N ASN A 70 8.45 -14.69 -2.29
CA ASN A 70 8.22 -13.93 -1.07
C ASN A 70 6.85 -13.21 -1.10
N GLU A 71 6.42 -12.61 0.00
CA GLU A 71 5.11 -11.93 0.10
C GLU A 71 4.86 -10.89 -1.02
N GLU A 72 5.86 -10.04 -1.32
CA GLU A 72 5.75 -9.01 -2.36
C GLU A 72 5.57 -9.64 -3.75
N GLN A 73 6.38 -10.65 -4.06
CA GLN A 73 6.29 -11.39 -5.31
C GLN A 73 4.98 -12.16 -5.43
N TYR A 74 4.50 -12.73 -4.33
CA TYR A 74 3.23 -13.45 -4.27
C TYR A 74 2.05 -12.51 -4.52
N TYR A 75 2.10 -11.29 -3.97
CA TYR A 75 1.11 -10.26 -4.27
C TYR A 75 1.20 -9.78 -5.73
N GLN A 76 2.39 -9.60 -6.29
CA GLN A 76 2.52 -9.24 -7.72
C GLN A 76 2.03 -10.35 -8.66
N PHE A 77 2.28 -11.61 -8.30
CA PHE A 77 1.72 -12.76 -9.00
C PHE A 77 0.19 -12.73 -8.96
N PHE A 78 -0.41 -12.47 -7.79
CA PHE A 78 -1.85 -12.32 -7.63
C PHE A 78 -2.43 -11.25 -8.57
N LEU A 79 -1.83 -10.06 -8.59
CA LEU A 79 -2.24 -8.97 -9.48
C LEU A 79 -2.12 -9.34 -10.96
N SER A 80 -1.01 -9.98 -11.33
CA SER A 80 -0.76 -10.40 -12.72
C SER A 80 -1.77 -11.43 -13.21
N VAL A 81 -2.15 -12.37 -12.34
CA VAL A 81 -3.21 -13.32 -12.65
C VAL A 81 -4.52 -12.58 -12.87
N LEU A 82 -4.94 -11.71 -11.95
CA LEU A 82 -6.20 -10.98 -12.11
C LEU A 82 -6.24 -10.14 -13.40
N ASP A 83 -5.14 -9.49 -13.75
CA ASP A 83 -5.03 -8.69 -14.98
C ASP A 83 -5.22 -9.53 -16.25
N VAL A 84 -4.60 -10.72 -16.33
CA VAL A 84 -4.75 -11.65 -17.46
C VAL A 84 -6.21 -12.11 -17.64
N TYR A 85 -6.95 -12.27 -16.55
CA TYR A 85 -8.39 -12.61 -16.60
C TYR A 85 -9.29 -11.37 -16.74
N GLY A 86 -8.74 -10.16 -16.86
CA GLY A 86 -9.47 -8.92 -17.09
C GLY A 86 -10.03 -8.25 -15.84
N PHE A 87 -9.51 -8.59 -14.66
CA PHE A 87 -9.94 -8.03 -13.39
C PHE A 87 -8.89 -7.06 -12.84
N ALA A 88 -9.34 -5.90 -12.33
CA ALA A 88 -8.49 -4.92 -11.69
C ALA A 88 -8.68 -4.94 -10.17
N VAL A 89 -7.59 -4.83 -9.41
CA VAL A 89 -7.63 -4.63 -7.96
C VAL A 89 -7.50 -3.15 -7.65
N ILE A 90 -8.50 -2.59 -6.97
CA ILE A 90 -8.48 -1.21 -6.52
C ILE A 90 -8.08 -1.19 -5.05
N ASN A 91 -6.86 -0.73 -4.78
CA ASN A 91 -6.40 -0.49 -3.41
C ASN A 91 -7.08 0.78 -2.89
N MET A 92 -8.11 0.61 -2.05
CA MET A 92 -8.66 1.72 -1.28
C MET A 92 -7.63 2.11 -0.23
N ASN A 93 -6.79 3.11 -0.54
CA ASN A 93 -6.11 3.81 0.52
C ASN A 93 -7.20 4.46 1.38
N ASN A 94 -7.15 4.21 2.68
CA ASN A 94 -7.88 4.92 3.72
C ASN A 94 -7.31 6.35 3.87
N GLY A 95 -7.06 7.01 2.74
CA GLY A 95 -6.77 8.42 2.66
C GLY A 95 -7.99 9.17 3.17
N VAL A 96 -7.92 9.59 4.43
CA VAL A 96 -8.71 10.68 4.98
C VAL A 96 -8.85 11.71 3.86
N PRO A 97 -10.05 12.01 3.35
CA PRO A 97 -10.18 13.11 2.42
C PRO A 97 -9.74 14.33 3.21
N LYS A 98 -8.55 14.86 2.88
CA LYS A 98 -8.05 16.09 3.49
C LYS A 98 -8.92 17.20 2.94
N SER A 99 -10.08 17.39 3.56
CA SER A 99 -11.01 18.48 3.36
C SER A 99 -10.35 19.75 3.90
N GLY A 100 -9.34 20.23 3.18
CA GLY A 100 -8.84 21.59 3.36
C GLY A 100 -9.97 22.57 3.06
N PRO A 101 -10.10 23.67 3.83
CA PRO A 101 -11.15 24.65 3.61
C PRO A 101 -11.06 25.19 2.17
N ARG A 102 -12.18 25.16 1.45
CA ARG A 102 -12.32 25.82 0.14
C ARG A 102 -12.14 27.32 0.36
N GLN A 103 -10.93 27.83 0.11
CA GLN A 103 -10.69 29.27 0.00
C GLN A 103 -11.50 29.77 -1.19
N ARG A 104 -12.67 30.37 -0.90
CA ARG A 104 -13.52 31.03 -1.89
C ARG A 104 -12.70 32.17 -2.48
N ARG A 105 -12.13 31.98 -3.68
CA ARG A 105 -11.59 33.07 -4.51
C ARG A 105 -12.74 34.04 -4.80
N GLN A 106 -12.89 35.06 -3.96
CA GLN A 106 -13.59 36.27 -4.35
C GLN A 106 -12.59 37.06 -5.18
N ASP A 107 -12.69 36.88 -6.49
CA ASP A 107 -12.17 37.86 -7.40
C ASP A 107 -13.18 38.07 -8.53
N LEU A 108 -13.41 39.36 -8.81
CA LEU A 108 -13.82 39.91 -10.11
C LEU A 108 -15.31 39.90 -10.46
N GLY A 109 -16.05 40.77 -9.76
CA GLY A 109 -17.24 41.43 -10.30
C GLY A 109 -16.92 42.82 -10.85
N ARG A 110 -16.23 42.92 -12.01
CA ARG A 110 -16.33 44.12 -12.87
C ARG A 110 -17.51 43.92 -13.80
N ALA A 111 -18.60 44.70 -13.66
CA ALA A 111 -19.46 45.16 -14.77
C ALA A 111 -20.72 45.86 -14.23
N GLY A 112 -20.60 47.14 -13.89
CA GLY A 112 -21.73 48.01 -13.61
C GLY A 112 -21.56 49.33 -14.35
N ARG A 113 -21.74 49.30 -15.67
CA ARG A 113 -21.94 50.49 -16.50
C ARG A 113 -23.05 51.36 -15.89
N GLN A 114 -22.71 52.53 -15.38
CA GLN A 114 -23.62 53.69 -15.41
C GLN A 114 -22.89 54.87 -16.07
N ARG A 115 -22.87 54.80 -17.40
CA ARG A 115 -22.87 56.00 -18.24
C ARG A 115 -24.22 56.69 -18.01
N GLY A 116 -24.20 57.91 -17.50
CA GLY A 116 -25.43 58.66 -17.24
C GLY A 116 -25.18 60.03 -16.62
N ARG A 117 -24.27 60.84 -17.19
CA ARG A 117 -24.25 62.29 -16.96
C ARG A 117 -23.93 63.02 -18.26
N ALA A 118 -24.91 63.00 -19.17
CA ALA A 118 -25.08 64.09 -20.11
C ALA A 118 -25.92 65.15 -19.40
N GLY A 119 -25.35 66.34 -19.22
CA GLY A 119 -26.08 67.48 -18.68
C GLY A 119 -25.18 68.48 -17.98
N ARG A 120 -25.05 69.64 -18.63
CA ARG A 120 -24.92 70.98 -18.03
C ARG A 120 -23.53 71.62 -18.09
N ARG A 121 -23.42 72.58 -19.03
CA ARG A 121 -22.78 73.92 -18.98
C ARG A 121 -22.75 74.40 -20.44
N ARG A 122 -23.65 75.28 -20.91
CA ARG A 122 -23.62 76.75 -20.75
C ARG A 122 -22.21 77.30 -20.73
#